data_AF-A0Q7V3-F1
#
_entry.id   AF-A0Q7V3-F1
#
_cell.length_a   1.000
_cell.length_b   1.000
_cell.length_c   1.000
_cell.angle_alpha   90.00
_cell.angle_beta   90.00
_cell.angle_gamma   90.00
#
_symmetry.space_group_name_H-M   'P 1'
#
loop_
_entity.id
_entity.type
_entity.pdbx_description
1 polymer ?
#
loop_
_entity_poly.entity_id
_entity_poly.type
_entity_poly.pdbx_seq_one_letter_code
_entity_poly.pdbx_strand_id
1 'polypeptide(L)'
;MYEEQFLAEKLQQFSLLDIALVKIVYFLVGLLVATNYIVLTSVSWIFYLLMFLIAVFPIVIHLFSFEGSYIQKARKYLKTNKPSYQVLLFFSMFFFACTLAVLIPALSLVPWYVYMILIIIFAIKPMRSNMFW
;
A
#
# COMPACT_ATOMS: atom_id res chain seq x y z
N MET A 1 0.07 -1.83 -27.87
CA MET A 1 0.56 -1.15 -26.66
C MET A 1 0.62 -2.20 -25.57
N TYR A 2 1.79 -2.46 -24.97
CA TYR A 2 1.92 -3.53 -23.97
C TYR A 2 1.11 -3.15 -22.71
N GLU A 3 0.35 -4.09 -22.15
CA GLU A 3 -0.52 -3.87 -20.98
C GLU A 3 0.20 -3.19 -19.81
N GLU A 4 1.47 -3.54 -19.60
CA GLU A 4 2.32 -2.94 -18.57
C GLU A 4 2.59 -1.45 -18.80
N GLN A 5 2.78 -1.03 -20.06
CA GLN A 5 2.98 0.38 -20.41
C GLN A 5 1.71 1.18 -20.20
N PHE A 6 0.55 0.62 -20.60
CA PHE A 6 -0.75 1.25 -20.37
C PHE A 6 -1.04 1.48 -18.88
N LEU A 7 -0.80 0.47 -18.05
CA LEU A 7 -0.97 0.58 -16.59
C LEU A 7 0.03 1.56 -15.97
N ALA A 8 1.29 1.55 -16.42
CA ALA A 8 2.30 2.49 -15.94
C ALA A 8 1.92 3.95 -16.23
N GLU A 9 1.42 4.26 -17.43
CA GLU A 9 0.98 5.61 -17.80
C GLU A 9 -0.14 6.12 -16.88
N LYS A 10 -1.15 5.29 -16.59
CA LYS A 10 -2.23 5.65 -15.67
C LYS A 10 -1.69 5.87 -14.25
N LEU A 11 -0.83 4.98 -13.75
CA LEU A 11 -0.22 5.09 -12.42
C LEU A 11 0.68 6.33 -12.25
N GLN A 12 1.24 6.86 -13.34
CA GLN A 12 2.06 8.07 -13.33
C GLN A 12 1.23 9.37 -13.26
N GLN A 13 -0.09 9.29 -13.49
CA GLN A 13 -1.01 10.43 -13.33
C GLN A 13 -1.37 10.68 -11.85
N PHE A 14 -1.01 9.78 -10.94
CA PHE A 14 -1.27 9.94 -9.52
C PHE A 14 -0.60 11.17 -8.92
N SER A 15 -1.34 11.86 -8.06
CA SER A 15 -0.76 12.84 -7.15
C SER A 15 -0.10 12.14 -5.95
N LEU A 16 0.72 12.90 -5.20
CA LEU A 16 1.28 12.42 -3.93
C LEU A 16 0.20 11.99 -2.94
N LEU A 17 -0.93 12.71 -2.95
CA LEU A 17 -2.06 12.40 -2.09
C LEU A 17 -2.74 11.10 -2.53
N ASP A 18 -2.83 10.83 -3.83
CA ASP A 18 -3.42 9.57 -4.32
C ASP A 18 -2.60 8.36 -3.88
N ILE A 19 -1.26 8.43 -3.98
CA ILE A 19 -0.40 7.37 -3.44
C ILE A 19 -0.57 7.20 -1.93
N ALA A 20 -0.65 8.30 -1.18
CA ALA A 20 -0.85 8.21 0.28
C ALA A 20 -2.17 7.51 0.62
N LEU A 21 -3.24 7.83 -0.11
CA LEU A 21 -4.55 7.19 0.05
C LEU A 21 -4.51 5.72 -0.35
N VAL A 22 -3.82 5.36 -1.44
CA VAL A 22 -3.63 3.97 -1.86
C VAL A 22 -2.90 3.16 -0.78
N LYS A 23 -1.86 3.73 -0.15
CA LYS A 23 -1.18 3.08 0.98
C LYS A 23 -2.13 2.81 2.14
N ILE A 24 -2.98 3.77 2.48
CA ILE A 24 -3.99 3.61 3.53
C ILE A 24 -4.98 2.50 3.17
N VAL A 25 -5.47 2.48 1.92
CA VAL A 25 -6.38 1.43 1.45
C VAL A 25 -5.73 0.04 1.57
N TYR A 26 -4.51 -0.13 1.08
CA TYR A 26 -3.79 -1.42 1.17
C TYR A 26 -3.54 -1.86 2.62
N PHE A 27 -3.22 -0.91 3.48
CA PHE A 27 -3.08 -1.15 4.91
C PHE A 27 -4.39 -1.61 5.55
N LEU A 28 -5.50 -0.93 5.27
CA LEU A 28 -6.82 -1.30 5.78
C LEU A 28 -7.28 -2.67 5.27
N VAL A 29 -6.96 -3.00 4.01
CA VAL A 29 -7.21 -4.35 3.46
C VAL A 29 -6.42 -5.40 4.26
N GLY A 30 -5.14 -5.14 4.55
CA GLY A 30 -4.34 -6.03 5.39
C GLY A 30 -4.91 -6.20 6.80
N LEU A 31 -5.37 -5.11 7.43
CA LEU A 31 -6.01 -5.17 8.75
C LEU A 31 -7.32 -5.97 8.70
N LEU A 32 -8.17 -5.72 7.71
CA LEU A 32 -9.43 -6.44 7.52
C LEU A 32 -9.17 -7.95 7.42
N VAL A 33 -8.22 -8.36 6.59
CA VAL A 33 -7.88 -9.77 6.40
C VAL A 33 -7.28 -10.37 7.68
N ALA A 34 -6.29 -9.72 8.29
CA ALA A 34 -5.60 -10.25 9.46
C ALA A 34 -6.52 -10.37 10.69
N THR A 35 -7.45 -9.43 10.88
CA THR A 35 -8.40 -9.44 12.01
C THR A 35 -9.55 -10.43 11.84
N ASN A 36 -9.93 -10.76 10.60
CA ASN A 36 -11.02 -11.72 10.32
C ASN A 36 -10.52 -13.15 10.09
N TYR A 37 -9.22 -13.34 9.82
CA TYR A 37 -8.63 -14.66 9.61
C TYR A 37 -7.58 -14.96 10.68
N ILE A 38 -8.05 -15.51 11.80
CA ILE A 38 -7.28 -15.69 13.04
C ILE A 38 -6.02 -16.57 12.86
N VAL A 39 -5.95 -17.40 11.82
CA VAL A 39 -4.74 -18.15 11.51
C VAL A 39 -3.56 -17.22 11.23
N LEU A 40 -3.79 -16.05 10.64
CA LEU A 40 -2.73 -15.07 10.40
C LEU A 40 -2.20 -14.45 11.69
N THR A 41 -3.00 -14.34 12.75
CA THR A 41 -2.54 -13.79 14.03
C THR A 41 -1.68 -14.78 14.82
N SER A 42 -1.71 -16.06 14.45
CA SER A 42 -0.86 -17.11 15.05
C SER A 42 0.59 -17.08 14.56
N VAL A 43 0.86 -16.38 13.45
CA VAL A 43 2.20 -16.22 12.89
C VAL A 43 2.97 -15.13 13.65
N SER A 44 4.26 -15.33 13.89
CA SER A 44 5.11 -14.36 14.58
C SER A 44 5.12 -13.00 13.88
N TRP A 45 4.95 -11.92 14.65
CA TRP A 45 5.07 -10.56 14.14
C TRP A 45 6.43 -10.28 13.48
N ILE A 46 7.49 -10.99 13.90
CA ILE A 46 8.83 -10.86 13.32
C ILE A 46 8.82 -11.29 11.86
N PHE A 47 8.08 -12.36 11.53
CA PHE A 47 7.96 -12.83 10.15
C PHE A 47 7.32 -11.73 9.28
N TYR A 48 6.21 -11.16 9.73
CA TYR A 48 5.55 -10.08 9.00
C TYR A 48 6.42 -8.83 8.87
N LEU A 49 7.18 -8.48 9.91
CA LEU A 49 8.13 -7.37 9.85
C LEU A 49 9.22 -7.63 8.79
N LEU A 50 9.79 -8.83 8.73
CA LEU A 50 10.79 -9.18 7.72
C LEU A 50 10.21 -9.13 6.31
N MET A 51 8.99 -9.66 6.11
CA MET A 51 8.31 -9.61 4.82
C MET A 51 8.01 -8.16 4.38
N PHE A 52 7.61 -7.30 5.33
CA PHE A 52 7.48 -5.87 5.09
C PHE A 52 8.80 -5.24 4.64
N LEU A 53 9.91 -5.52 5.34
CA LEU A 53 11.23 -4.99 5.01
C LEU A 53 11.68 -5.45 3.61
N ILE A 54 11.47 -6.72 3.26
CA ILE A 54 11.79 -7.26 1.92
C ILE A 54 10.98 -6.53 0.84
N ALA A 55 9.67 -6.34 1.05
CA ALA A 55 8.80 -5.69 0.07
C ALA A 55 9.08 -4.17 -0.08
N VAL A 56 9.42 -3.49 1.02
CA VAL A 56 9.64 -2.03 1.01
C VAL A 56 11.04 -1.66 0.51
N PHE A 57 12.03 -2.55 0.66
CA PHE A 57 13.42 -2.26 0.33
C PHE A 57 13.62 -1.76 -1.11
N PRO A 58 13.09 -2.43 -2.17
CA PRO A 58 13.24 -1.94 -3.54
C PRO A 58 12.59 -0.56 -3.77
N ILE A 59 11.45 -0.30 -3.12
CA ILE A 59 10.73 0.98 -3.22
C ILE A 59 11.58 2.10 -2.60
N VAL A 60 12.18 1.83 -1.45
CA VAL A 60 13.02 2.79 -0.71
C VAL A 60 14.30 3.09 -1.50
N ILE A 61 14.97 2.06 -2.01
CA ILE A 61 16.17 2.23 -2.84
C ILE A 61 15.85 3.05 -4.10
N HIS A 62 14.75 2.75 -4.79
CA HIS A 62 14.30 3.51 -5.96
C HIS A 62 13.95 4.97 -5.63
N LEU A 63 13.34 5.23 -4.47
CA LEU A 63 13.09 6.60 -4.03
C LEU A 63 14.40 7.36 -3.73
N PHE A 64 15.36 6.70 -3.09
CA PHE A 64 16.63 7.32 -2.70
C PHE A 64 17.61 7.51 -3.86
N SER A 65 17.49 6.75 -4.95
CA SER A 65 18.30 6.94 -6.16
C SER A 65 18.04 8.27 -6.86
N PHE A 66 16.93 8.94 -6.57
CA PHE A 66 16.67 10.27 -7.09
C PHE A 66 17.38 11.36 -6.28
N GLU A 67 17.98 12.33 -6.96
CA GLU A 67 18.53 13.54 -6.37
C GLU A 67 17.46 14.59 -6.07
N GLY A 68 17.71 15.41 -5.05
CA GLY A 68 16.87 16.52 -4.61
C GLY A 68 16.24 16.32 -3.22
N SER A 69 15.32 17.23 -2.86
CA SER A 69 14.57 17.16 -1.60
C SER A 69 13.58 15.99 -1.57
N TYR A 70 13.13 15.55 -0.38
CA TYR A 70 12.17 14.44 -0.24
C TYR A 70 10.92 14.58 -1.11
N ILE A 71 10.38 15.79 -1.23
CA ILE A 71 9.21 16.07 -2.07
C ILE A 71 9.54 15.90 -3.56
N GLN A 72 10.72 16.35 -3.99
CA GLN A 72 11.17 16.19 -5.37
C GLN A 72 11.41 14.71 -5.71
N LYS A 73 12.01 13.96 -4.79
CA LYS A 73 12.18 12.49 -4.92
C LYS A 73 10.84 11.80 -5.07
N ALA A 74 9.87 12.13 -4.22
CA ALA A 74 8.53 11.54 -4.28
C ALA A 74 7.79 11.87 -5.59
N ARG A 75 7.95 13.08 -6.14
CA ARG A 75 7.40 13.44 -7.46
C ARG A 75 8.08 12.68 -8.60
N LYS A 76 9.39 12.46 -8.54
CA LYS A 76 10.13 11.65 -9.54
C LYS A 76 9.77 10.17 -9.46
N TYR A 77 9.61 9.65 -8.25
CA TYR A 77 9.10 8.29 -8.00
C TYR A 77 7.73 8.09 -8.65
N LEU A 78 6.80 9.03 -8.45
CA LEU A 78 5.48 9.00 -9.09
C LEU A 78 5.54 8.91 -10.61
N LYS A 79 6.41 9.70 -11.25
CA LYS A 79 6.59 9.69 -12.71
C LYS A 79 7.27 8.44 -13.25
N THR A 80 7.83 7.61 -12.38
CA THR A 80 8.47 6.34 -12.75
C THR A 80 7.73 5.14 -12.16
N ASN A 81 6.49 5.36 -11.70
CA ASN A 81 5.66 4.33 -11.11
C ASN A 81 5.34 3.26 -12.18
N LYS A 82 5.42 2.00 -11.75
CA LYS A 82 5.20 0.81 -12.58
C LYS A 82 4.28 -0.15 -11.83
N PRO A 83 3.56 -1.04 -12.53
CA PRO A 83 2.70 -2.03 -11.89
C PRO A 83 3.41 -2.87 -10.83
N SER A 84 4.67 -3.27 -11.08
CA SER A 84 5.48 -4.02 -10.11
C SER A 84 5.72 -3.26 -8.79
N TYR A 85 5.90 -1.94 -8.83
CA TYR A 85 6.01 -1.13 -7.61
C TYR A 85 4.69 -1.03 -6.85
N GLN A 86 3.55 -1.08 -7.53
CA GLN A 86 2.24 -1.13 -6.85
C GLN A 86 2.02 -2.47 -6.15
N VAL A 87 2.46 -3.57 -6.75
CA VAL A 87 2.43 -4.90 -6.11
C VAL A 87 3.32 -4.93 -4.87
N LEU A 88 4.55 -4.43 -4.96
CA LEU A 88 5.44 -4.31 -3.80
C LEU A 88 4.86 -3.39 -2.73
N LEU A 89 4.20 -2.29 -3.15
CA LEU A 89 3.57 -1.37 -2.23
C LEU A 89 2.41 -2.03 -1.49
N PHE A 90 1.57 -2.78 -2.19
CA PHE A 90 0.51 -3.59 -1.60
C PHE A 90 1.08 -4.55 -0.56
N PHE A 91 2.07 -5.37 -0.92
CA PHE A 91 2.67 -6.31 0.02
C PHE A 91 3.30 -5.62 1.24
N SER A 92 3.99 -4.50 1.04
CA SER A 92 4.56 -3.75 2.15
C SER A 92 3.49 -3.29 3.14
N MET A 93 2.43 -2.63 2.67
CA MET A 93 1.37 -2.12 3.55
C MET A 93 0.56 -3.27 4.18
N PHE A 94 0.37 -4.37 3.45
CA PHE A 94 -0.29 -5.57 3.93
C PHE A 94 0.47 -6.23 5.08
N PHE A 95 1.76 -6.54 4.90
CA PHE A 95 2.58 -7.17 5.94
C PHE A 95 2.80 -6.23 7.13
N PHE A 96 2.88 -4.92 6.90
CA PHE A 96 2.88 -3.94 7.98
C PHE A 96 1.57 -4.00 8.80
N ALA A 97 0.42 -4.10 8.12
CA ALA A 97 -0.87 -4.28 8.79
C ALA A 97 -0.94 -5.59 9.59
N CYS A 98 -0.47 -6.71 9.04
CA CYS A 98 -0.38 -7.98 9.78
C CYS A 98 0.50 -7.87 11.03
N THR A 99 1.65 -7.17 10.92
CA THR A 99 2.54 -6.91 12.06
C THR A 99 1.79 -6.18 13.18
N LEU A 100 1.04 -5.13 12.84
CA LEU A 100 0.26 -4.37 13.82
C LEU A 100 -0.92 -5.18 14.38
N ALA A 101 -1.59 -5.99 13.56
CA ALA A 101 -2.69 -6.85 14.01
C ALA A 101 -2.22 -7.87 15.05
N VAL A 102 -1.01 -8.43 14.92
CA VAL A 102 -0.41 -9.33 15.92
C VAL A 102 0.00 -8.57 17.18
N LEU A 103 0.64 -7.40 17.04
CA LEU A 103 1.15 -6.63 18.18
C LEU A 103 0.04 -5.89 18.97
N ILE A 104 -1.09 -5.59 18.33
CA ILE A 104 -2.17 -4.80 18.90
C ILE A 104 -3.48 -5.61 18.80
N PRO A 105 -3.72 -6.54 19.74
CA PRO A 105 -4.90 -7.41 19.72
C PRO A 105 -6.23 -6.66 19.71
N ALA A 106 -6.26 -5.44 20.25
CA ALA A 106 -7.45 -4.57 20.25
C ALA A 106 -7.99 -4.27 18.84
N LEU A 107 -7.15 -4.36 17.80
CA LEU A 107 -7.61 -4.21 16.41
C LEU A 107 -8.61 -5.31 16.01
N SER A 108 -8.53 -6.50 16.61
CA SER A 108 -9.49 -7.59 16.35
C SER A 108 -10.87 -7.34 16.96
N LEU A 109 -11.00 -6.34 17.85
CA LEU A 109 -12.30 -5.92 18.41
C LEU A 109 -13.04 -4.96 17.48
N VAL A 110 -12.35 -4.40 16.48
CA VAL A 110 -12.96 -3.49 15.52
C VAL A 110 -13.83 -4.30 14.56
N PRO A 111 -15.13 -3.96 14.42
CA PRO A 111 -16.00 -4.69 13.49
C PRO A 111 -15.51 -4.58 12.04
N TRP A 112 -15.58 -5.70 11.31
CA TRP A 112 -15.08 -5.79 9.93
C TRP A 112 -15.65 -4.70 8.99
N TYR A 113 -16.91 -4.30 9.20
CA TYR A 113 -17.57 -3.30 8.38
C TYR A 113 -16.93 -1.91 8.53
N VAL A 114 -16.28 -1.61 9.66
CA VAL A 114 -15.56 -0.34 9.86
C VAL A 114 -14.39 -0.26 8.87
N TYR A 115 -13.60 -1.34 8.77
CA TYR A 115 -12.52 -1.40 7.78
C TYR A 115 -13.05 -1.28 6.36
N MET A 116 -14.14 -1.97 6.03
CA MET A 116 -14.78 -1.88 4.71
C MET A 116 -15.25 -0.46 4.36
N ILE A 117 -15.93 0.22 5.28
CA ILE A 117 -16.39 1.60 5.08
C ILE A 117 -15.20 2.52 4.84
N LEU A 118 -14.14 2.41 5.65
CA LEU A 118 -12.93 3.22 5.49
C LEU A 118 -12.23 2.94 4.16
N ILE A 119 -12.11 1.67 3.75
CA ILE A 119 -11.56 1.28 2.45
C ILE A 119 -12.32 1.97 1.32
N ILE A 120 -13.66 1.90 1.34
CA ILE A 120 -14.51 2.53 0.32
C ILE A 120 -14.25 4.03 0.28
N ILE A 121 -14.31 4.72 1.44
CA ILE A 121 -14.13 6.17 1.52
C ILE A 121 -12.77 6.59 0.97
N PHE A 122 -11.68 5.95 1.40
CA PHE A 122 -10.33 6.32 0.99
C PHE A 122 -10.00 5.91 -0.44
N ALA A 123 -10.68 4.91 -1.00
CA ALA A 123 -10.48 4.47 -2.38
C ALA A 123 -11.13 5.42 -3.42
N ILE A 124 -12.17 6.19 -3.04
CA ILE A 124 -12.92 7.04 -4.00
C ILE A 124 -12.00 7.96 -4.79
N LYS A 125 -11.11 8.69 -4.12
CA LYS A 125 -10.27 9.68 -4.79
C LYS A 125 -9.23 9.05 -5.72
N PRO A 126 -8.40 8.07 -5.28
CA PRO A 126 -7.47 7.39 -6.18
C PRO A 126 -8.16 6.75 -7.39
N MET A 127 -9.35 6.18 -7.20
CA MET A 127 -10.14 5.63 -8.30
C MET A 127 -10.55 6.72 -9.29
N ARG A 128 -11.02 7.89 -8.82
CA ARG A 128 -11.38 9.01 -9.72
C ARG A 128 -10.20 9.52 -10.54
N SER A 129 -8.99 9.55 -9.97
CA SER A 129 -7.78 9.97 -10.71
C SER A 129 -7.41 9.00 -11.84
N ASN A 130 -7.80 7.71 -11.75
CA ASN A 130 -7.54 6.69 -12.77
C ASN A 130 -8.76 6.34 -13.64
N MET A 131 -9.98 6.68 -13.22
CA MET A 131 -11.24 6.27 -13.85
C MET A 131 -11.64 7.08 -15.08
N PHE A 132 -11.02 8.23 -15.32
CA PHE A 132 -11.25 8.94 -16.58
C PHE A 132 -10.41 8.26 -17.67
N TRP A 133 -11.13 7.68 -18.62
CA TRP A 133 -10.61 7.24 -19.92
C TRP A 133 -9.66 8.28 -20.48
#